data_AF-A0A086A338-F1
#
_entry.id   AF-A0A086A338-F1
#
_cell.length_a   1.000
_cell.length_b   1.000
_cell.length_c   1.000
_cell.angle_alpha   90.00
_cell.angle_beta   90.00
_cell.angle_gamma   90.00
#
_symmetry.space_group_name_H-M   'P 1'
#
loop_
_entity.id
_entity.type
_entity.pdbx_description
1 polymer ?
#
loop_
_entity_poly.entity_id
_entity_poly.type
_entity_poly.pdbx_seq_one_letter_code
_entity_poly.pdbx_strand_id
1 'polypeptide(L)'
;MNWIIRSTEILKFHTNLKETLQPIWNDLTDYDWILTDFEYMPNGNKIPIDYQHDYFLLNHEQFETLYQSQIQIIWGIISAIPKNTNLDLRLISTLSAEDEKVWKSNEYLIPESFLEIIAFDSGYTILKFKDENLSNQFKEYFKEQAIDLQKFTDKYNNQK
;
A
#
# COMPACT_ATOMS: atom_id res chain seq x y z
N MET A 1 0.63 4.82 -13.44
CA MET A 1 0.83 6.13 -12.79
C MET A 1 0.77 5.94 -11.28
N ASN A 2 1.43 6.78 -10.48
CA ASN A 2 1.52 6.57 -9.02
C ASN A 2 0.81 7.70 -8.29
N TRP A 3 0.11 7.35 -7.23
CA TRP A 3 -0.83 8.22 -6.56
C TRP A 3 -0.48 8.38 -5.09
N ILE A 4 -0.75 9.56 -4.54
CA ILE A 4 -0.75 9.82 -3.11
C ILE A 4 -2.11 10.34 -2.70
N ILE A 5 -2.65 9.75 -1.64
CA ILE A 5 -3.85 10.22 -0.98
C ILE A 5 -3.45 10.83 0.36
N ARG A 6 -3.94 12.04 0.61
CA ARG A 6 -3.89 12.75 1.89
C ARG A 6 -5.32 13.08 2.28
N SER A 7 -5.67 12.95 3.56
CA SER A 7 -6.94 13.39 4.19
C SER A 7 -8.12 13.57 3.23
N THR A 8 -8.97 12.56 3.14
CA THR A 8 -10.13 12.61 2.25
C THR A 8 -11.44 12.56 3.01
N GLU A 9 -12.51 13.09 2.39
CA GLU A 9 -13.89 12.88 2.88
C GLU A 9 -14.41 11.47 2.59
N ILE A 10 -13.72 10.72 1.72
CA ILE A 10 -14.08 9.34 1.32
C ILE A 10 -13.56 8.33 2.34
N LEU A 11 -12.39 8.57 2.94
CA LEU A 11 -11.76 7.63 3.85
C LEU A 11 -12.14 7.95 5.30
N LYS A 12 -12.62 6.95 6.04
CA LYS A 12 -12.92 7.12 7.47
C LYS A 12 -11.63 7.33 8.29
N PHE A 13 -10.53 6.71 7.85
CA PHE A 13 -9.15 6.90 8.32
C PHE A 13 -8.20 6.67 7.13
N HIS A 14 -7.04 7.34 7.09
CA HIS A 14 -6.21 7.47 5.88
C HIS A 14 -5.72 6.16 5.25
N THR A 15 -5.51 5.11 6.04
CA THR A 15 -5.04 3.80 5.55
C THR A 15 -6.03 2.69 5.87
N ASN A 16 -7.28 2.87 5.43
CA ASN A 16 -8.26 1.79 5.40
C ASN A 16 -8.13 1.04 4.07
N LEU A 17 -7.57 -0.18 4.11
CA LEU A 17 -7.39 -1.01 2.90
C LEU A 17 -8.71 -1.28 2.18
N LYS A 18 -9.82 -1.42 2.91
CA LYS A 18 -11.14 -1.68 2.33
C LYS A 18 -11.53 -0.61 1.34
N GLU A 19 -11.49 0.63 1.81
CA GLU A 19 -11.89 1.81 1.03
C GLU A 19 -10.82 2.15 -0.02
N THR A 20 -9.54 2.00 0.32
CA THR A 20 -8.40 2.27 -0.58
C THR A 20 -8.41 1.35 -1.80
N LEU A 21 -8.60 0.04 -1.59
CA LEU A 21 -8.51 -0.96 -2.67
C LEU A 21 -9.86 -1.27 -3.32
N GLN A 22 -10.97 -0.75 -2.79
CA GLN A 22 -12.31 -0.98 -3.34
C GLN A 22 -12.42 -0.90 -4.88
N PRO A 23 -11.87 0.12 -5.58
CA PRO A 23 -12.05 0.24 -7.03
C PRO A 23 -11.32 -0.83 -7.86
N ILE A 24 -10.35 -1.53 -7.28
CA ILE A 24 -9.45 -2.46 -7.98
C ILE A 24 -9.38 -3.84 -7.31
N TRP A 25 -10.16 -4.06 -6.25
CA TRP A 25 -10.04 -5.26 -5.40
C TRP A 25 -10.23 -6.57 -6.19
N ASN A 26 -11.21 -6.59 -7.08
CA ASN A 26 -11.54 -7.79 -7.86
C ASN A 26 -10.41 -8.19 -8.83
N ASP A 27 -9.59 -7.23 -9.26
CA ASP A 27 -8.45 -7.45 -10.15
C ASP A 27 -7.21 -7.97 -9.41
N LEU A 28 -7.25 -8.04 -8.08
CA LEU A 28 -6.13 -8.43 -7.21
C LEU A 28 -6.28 -9.84 -6.61
N THR A 29 -7.24 -10.62 -7.09
CA THR A 29 -7.56 -11.97 -6.58
C THR A 29 -6.48 -13.01 -6.85
N ASP A 30 -5.63 -12.76 -7.86
CA ASP A 30 -4.57 -13.68 -8.28
C ASP A 30 -3.17 -13.40 -7.70
N TYR A 31 -3.09 -12.53 -6.69
CA TYR A 31 -1.83 -12.12 -6.08
C TYR A 31 -1.68 -12.65 -4.66
N ASP A 32 -0.45 -12.98 -4.31
CA ASP A 32 -0.04 -13.09 -2.90
C ASP A 32 0.36 -11.69 -2.40
N TRP A 33 0.38 -11.52 -1.09
CA TRP A 33 0.60 -10.23 -0.45
C TRP A 33 1.76 -10.29 0.53
N ILE A 34 2.64 -9.31 0.42
CA ILE A 34 3.75 -9.10 1.35
C ILE A 34 3.45 -7.87 2.19
N LEU A 35 3.63 -7.99 3.49
CA LEU A 35 3.60 -6.87 4.41
C LEU A 35 4.92 -6.81 5.16
N THR A 36 5.48 -5.61 5.34
CA THR A 36 6.65 -5.36 6.19
C THR A 36 6.61 -3.93 6.71
N ASP A 37 7.42 -3.64 7.73
CA ASP A 37 7.39 -2.37 8.48
C ASP A 37 5.96 -2.01 8.96
N PHE A 38 5.20 -3.02 9.39
CA PHE A 38 3.75 -2.95 9.55
C PHE A 38 3.32 -2.62 11.00
N GLU A 39 2.78 -1.41 11.18
CA GLU A 39 2.19 -0.93 12.42
C GLU A 39 0.74 -0.51 12.19
N TYR A 40 -0.16 -0.91 13.09
CA TYR A 40 -1.59 -0.60 12.98
C TYR A 40 -2.23 -0.36 14.34
N MET A 41 -3.38 0.31 14.34
CA MET A 41 -4.23 0.49 15.52
C MET A 41 -5.23 -0.67 15.62
N PRO A 42 -5.18 -1.51 16.67
CA PRO A 42 -6.14 -2.60 16.86
C PRO A 42 -7.56 -2.07 17.08
N ASN A 43 -8.56 -2.71 16.47
CA ASN A 43 -9.97 -2.36 16.62
C ASN A 43 -10.85 -3.52 17.14
N GLY A 44 -10.22 -4.60 17.63
CA GLY A 44 -10.89 -5.82 18.10
C GLY A 44 -11.09 -6.89 17.04
N ASN A 45 -10.90 -6.59 15.75
CA ASN A 45 -10.91 -7.60 14.70
C ASN A 45 -9.60 -8.40 14.70
N LYS A 46 -9.72 -9.71 14.44
CA LYS A 46 -8.55 -10.57 14.23
C LYS A 46 -8.02 -10.35 12.83
N ILE A 47 -6.69 -10.25 12.72
CA ILE A 47 -5.98 -10.15 11.45
C ILE A 47 -4.93 -11.27 11.38
N PRO A 48 -4.54 -11.71 10.17
CA PRO A 48 -3.64 -12.85 9.98
C PRO A 48 -2.16 -12.41 10.09
N ILE A 49 -1.81 -11.68 11.15
CA ILE A 49 -0.48 -11.10 11.33
C ILE A 49 0.07 -11.61 12.66
N ASP A 50 1.21 -12.30 12.61
CA ASP A 50 1.97 -12.72 13.79
C ASP A 50 3.36 -12.10 13.80
N TYR A 51 3.68 -11.31 14.82
CA TYR A 51 4.96 -10.59 14.92
C TYR A 51 6.13 -11.52 15.28
N GLN A 52 6.12 -12.77 14.82
CA GLN A 52 7.27 -13.67 14.93
C GLN A 52 8.36 -13.30 13.92
N HIS A 53 7.99 -12.59 12.85
CA HIS A 53 8.88 -12.14 11.78
C HIS A 53 8.61 -10.65 11.45
N ASP A 54 9.60 -9.98 10.87
CA ASP A 54 9.51 -8.57 10.45
C ASP A 54 8.77 -8.38 9.11
N TYR A 55 8.29 -9.47 8.53
CA TYR A 55 7.46 -9.48 7.33
C TYR A 55 6.38 -10.57 7.42
N PHE A 56 5.34 -10.42 6.63
CA PHE A 56 4.20 -11.32 6.58
C PHE A 56 3.89 -11.66 5.13
N LEU A 57 3.73 -12.96 4.85
CA LEU A 57 3.30 -13.48 3.55
C LEU A 57 1.88 -13.98 3.69
N LEU A 58 0.95 -13.36 2.96
CA LEU A 58 -0.46 -13.68 2.98
C LEU A 58 -0.89 -14.12 1.59
N ASN A 59 -1.58 -15.26 1.50
CA ASN A 59 -2.34 -15.55 0.29
C ASN A 59 -3.56 -14.62 0.18
N HIS A 60 -4.29 -14.68 -0.93
CA HIS A 60 -5.45 -13.83 -1.15
C HIS A 60 -6.52 -13.93 -0.02
N GLU A 61 -6.86 -15.13 0.46
CA GLU A 61 -7.88 -15.32 1.50
C GLU A 61 -7.46 -14.72 2.85
N GLN A 62 -6.17 -14.85 3.20
CA GLN A 62 -5.59 -14.22 4.37
C GLN A 62 -5.61 -12.70 4.19
N PHE A 63 -5.13 -12.18 3.07
CA PHE A 63 -5.16 -10.74 2.81
C PHE A 63 -6.59 -10.19 2.78
N GLU A 64 -7.57 -10.95 2.32
CA GLU A 64 -8.98 -10.58 2.39
C GLU A 64 -9.45 -10.36 3.84
N THR A 65 -8.99 -11.20 4.77
CA THR A 65 -9.26 -11.00 6.21
C THR A 65 -8.71 -9.65 6.69
N LEU A 66 -7.50 -9.29 6.26
CA LEU A 66 -6.90 -7.98 6.58
C LEU A 66 -7.68 -6.84 5.90
N TYR A 67 -8.00 -6.97 4.62
CA TYR A 67 -8.81 -6.03 3.83
C TYR A 67 -10.17 -5.75 4.48
N GLN A 68 -10.84 -6.78 5.01
CA GLN A 68 -12.13 -6.64 5.69
C GLN A 68 -12.01 -6.15 7.14
N SER A 69 -10.83 -6.17 7.75
CA SER A 69 -10.66 -5.88 9.17
C SER A 69 -10.86 -4.40 9.53
N GLN A 70 -10.84 -3.50 8.54
CA GLN A 70 -11.05 -2.05 8.73
C GLN A 70 -10.16 -1.42 9.82
N ILE A 71 -8.96 -1.97 10.01
CA ILE A 71 -7.95 -1.38 10.88
C ILE A 71 -7.37 -0.12 10.24
N GLN A 72 -6.86 0.78 11.08
CA GLN A 72 -6.05 1.91 10.62
C GLN A 72 -4.59 1.50 10.64
N ILE A 73 -3.95 1.51 9.48
CA ILE A 73 -2.51 1.22 9.36
C ILE A 73 -1.74 2.54 9.52
N ILE A 74 -0.81 2.56 10.46
CA ILE A 74 0.02 3.72 10.79
C ILE A 74 1.25 3.73 9.88
N TRP A 75 1.95 2.60 9.83
CA TRP A 75 3.12 2.37 9.00
C TRP A 75 2.99 1.03 8.28
N GLY A 76 3.51 0.92 7.06
CA GLY A 76 3.50 -0.35 6.37
C GLY A 76 3.85 -0.25 4.90
N ILE A 77 4.60 -1.24 4.44
CA ILE A 77 4.81 -1.54 3.04
C ILE A 77 3.97 -2.77 2.71
N ILE A 78 3.02 -2.64 1.79
CA ILE A 78 2.06 -3.68 1.44
C ILE A 78 2.11 -3.88 -0.07
N SER A 79 2.52 -5.06 -0.52
CA SER A 79 2.75 -5.33 -1.94
C SER A 79 1.95 -6.53 -2.42
N ALA A 80 1.19 -6.35 -3.50
CA ALA A 80 0.62 -7.44 -4.27
C ALA A 80 1.68 -8.01 -5.22
N ILE A 81 1.91 -9.31 -5.17
CA ILE A 81 3.00 -10.02 -5.84
C ILE A 81 2.43 -11.20 -6.63
N PRO A 82 2.86 -11.41 -7.89
CA PRO A 82 2.43 -12.56 -8.67
C PRO A 82 2.72 -13.87 -7.91
N LYS A 83 1.78 -14.82 -7.94
CA LYS A 83 1.96 -16.14 -7.33
C LYS A 83 3.26 -16.80 -7.80
N ASN A 84 3.92 -17.54 -6.91
CA ASN A 84 5.18 -18.24 -7.17
C ASN A 84 6.38 -17.34 -7.54
N THR A 85 6.32 -16.07 -7.17
CA THR A 85 7.47 -15.16 -7.30
C THR A 85 8.57 -15.55 -6.32
N ASN A 86 9.82 -15.53 -6.79
CA ASN A 86 10.98 -15.71 -5.91
C ASN A 86 11.34 -14.38 -5.24
N LEU A 87 11.41 -14.37 -3.91
CA LEU A 87 11.56 -13.17 -3.10
C LEU A 87 12.79 -13.28 -2.20
N ASP A 88 13.60 -12.23 -2.09
CA ASP A 88 14.64 -12.16 -1.05
C ASP A 88 14.04 -11.64 0.25
N LEU A 89 13.50 -12.57 1.06
CA LEU A 89 12.83 -12.25 2.32
C LEU A 89 13.75 -11.54 3.33
N ARG A 90 15.08 -11.72 3.22
CA ARG A 90 16.05 -11.04 4.10
C ARG A 90 16.20 -9.57 3.75
N LEU A 91 16.05 -9.21 2.48
CA LEU A 91 16.02 -7.81 2.07
C LEU A 91 14.70 -7.18 2.50
N ILE A 92 13.58 -7.89 2.29
CA ILE A 92 12.24 -7.42 2.63
C ILE A 92 12.13 -7.08 4.12
N SER A 93 12.68 -7.92 5.01
CA SER A 93 12.68 -7.67 6.46
C SER A 93 13.44 -6.42 6.90
N THR A 94 14.21 -5.79 6.01
CA THR A 94 15.00 -4.58 6.30
C THR A 94 14.44 -3.32 5.66
N LEU A 95 13.34 -3.44 4.90
CA LEU A 95 12.71 -2.30 4.26
C LEU A 95 12.03 -1.41 5.31
N SER A 96 11.94 -0.13 5.00
CA SER A 96 11.23 0.85 5.82
C SER A 96 10.37 1.76 4.96
N ALA A 97 9.16 2.04 5.42
CA ALA A 97 8.25 3.03 4.86
C ALA A 97 8.81 4.47 4.96
N GLU A 98 9.89 4.68 5.72
CA GLU A 98 10.61 5.94 5.80
C GLU A 98 11.71 6.12 4.73
N ASP A 99 11.99 5.10 3.92
CA ASP A 99 12.99 5.20 2.85
C ASP A 99 12.61 6.32 1.85
N GLU A 100 13.56 7.19 1.49
CA GLU A 100 13.35 8.29 0.54
C GLU A 100 12.79 7.83 -0.81
N LYS A 101 13.07 6.58 -1.21
CA LYS A 101 12.54 5.96 -2.44
C LYS A 101 11.02 5.82 -2.42
N VAL A 102 10.38 5.79 -1.25
CA VAL A 102 8.92 5.80 -1.11
C VAL A 102 8.31 6.96 -1.89
N TRP A 103 8.94 8.13 -1.83
CA TRP A 103 8.45 9.38 -2.42
C TRP A 103 8.77 9.55 -3.90
N LYS A 104 9.54 8.62 -4.48
CA LYS A 104 9.92 8.64 -5.89
C LYS A 104 8.93 7.85 -6.72
N SER A 105 8.46 8.48 -7.80
CA SER A 105 7.58 7.82 -8.76
C SER A 105 8.35 6.72 -9.49
N ASN A 106 7.73 5.56 -9.67
CA ASN A 106 8.27 4.37 -10.36
C ASN A 106 9.49 3.71 -9.71
N GLU A 107 9.85 4.07 -8.46
CA GLU A 107 10.76 3.27 -7.64
C GLU A 107 9.95 2.42 -6.68
N TYR A 108 10.14 1.10 -6.71
CA TYR A 108 9.46 0.15 -5.81
C TYR A 108 10.45 -0.34 -4.76
N LEU A 109 10.01 -0.48 -3.51
CA LEU A 109 10.83 -1.08 -2.46
C LEU A 109 10.92 -2.59 -2.64
N ILE A 110 9.84 -3.20 -3.13
CA ILE A 110 9.80 -4.61 -3.55
C ILE A 110 9.73 -4.65 -5.08
N PRO A 111 10.84 -4.90 -5.80
CA PRO A 111 10.90 -4.83 -7.26
C PRO A 111 9.88 -5.72 -7.98
N GLU A 112 9.47 -6.81 -7.36
CA GLU A 112 8.49 -7.77 -7.89
C GLU A 112 7.04 -7.28 -7.74
N SER A 113 6.79 -6.22 -6.96
CA SER A 113 5.47 -5.70 -6.65
C SER A 113 4.70 -5.26 -7.89
N PHE A 114 3.49 -5.78 -8.06
CA PHE A 114 2.55 -5.35 -9.10
C PHE A 114 1.79 -4.09 -8.67
N LEU A 115 1.44 -4.04 -7.38
CA LEU A 115 0.87 -2.90 -6.68
C LEU A 115 1.58 -2.77 -5.34
N GLU A 116 2.23 -1.63 -5.09
CA GLU A 116 2.86 -1.32 -3.80
C GLU A 116 2.10 -0.19 -3.12
N ILE A 117 1.71 -0.41 -1.87
CA ILE A 117 0.98 0.53 -1.03
C ILE A 117 1.89 0.86 0.15
N ILE A 118 2.09 2.16 0.40
CA ILE A 118 2.85 2.65 1.55
C ILE A 118 1.91 3.44 2.45
N ALA A 119 1.77 2.97 3.68
CA ALA A 119 1.16 3.70 4.78
C ALA A 119 2.25 4.50 5.50
N PHE A 120 2.07 5.80 5.64
CA PHE A 120 3.06 6.67 6.26
C PHE A 120 2.42 7.57 7.32
N ASP A 121 2.86 7.39 8.57
CA ASP A 121 2.42 8.14 9.76
C ASP A 121 0.90 8.26 9.90
N SER A 122 0.16 7.28 9.36
CA SER A 122 -1.30 7.31 9.20
C SER A 122 -1.88 8.54 8.49
N GLY A 123 -1.07 9.40 7.85
CA GLY A 123 -1.50 10.64 7.21
C GLY A 123 -1.49 10.58 5.68
N TYR A 124 -0.66 9.70 5.13
CA TYR A 124 -0.50 9.50 3.69
C TYR A 124 -0.63 8.01 3.34
N THR A 125 -1.27 7.78 2.20
CA THR A 125 -1.30 6.48 1.54
C THR A 125 -0.78 6.67 0.12
N ILE A 126 0.37 6.08 -0.17
CA ILE A 126 0.99 6.12 -1.50
C ILE A 126 0.70 4.79 -2.19
N LEU A 127 0.29 4.84 -3.46
CA LEU A 127 0.06 3.66 -4.28
C LEU A 127 0.86 3.74 -5.56
N LYS A 128 1.63 2.70 -5.83
CA LYS A 128 2.44 2.56 -7.04
C LYS A 128 1.93 1.40 -7.86
N PHE A 129 1.66 1.67 -9.14
CA PHE A 129 1.01 0.72 -10.05
C PHE A 129 1.93 0.40 -11.23
N LYS A 130 2.15 -0.89 -11.49
CA LYS A 130 2.74 -1.35 -12.75
C LYS A 130 1.74 -1.40 -13.90
N ASP A 131 0.47 -1.62 -13.59
CA ASP A 131 -0.62 -1.65 -14.58
C ASP A 131 -1.31 -0.28 -14.70
N GLU A 132 -1.34 0.25 -15.92
CA GLU A 132 -1.93 1.56 -16.19
C GLU A 132 -3.46 1.56 -16.09
N ASN A 133 -4.13 0.45 -16.44
CA ASN A 133 -5.59 0.36 -16.37
C ASN A 133 -6.07 0.39 -14.91
N LEU A 134 -5.42 -0.37 -14.03
CA LEU A 134 -5.72 -0.33 -12.58
C LEU A 134 -5.43 1.04 -11.98
N SER A 135 -4.32 1.65 -12.39
CA SER A 135 -3.96 3.01 -12.00
C SER A 135 -5.06 4.02 -12.39
N ASN A 136 -5.64 3.87 -13.59
CA ASN A 136 -6.71 4.72 -14.09
C ASN A 136 -8.04 4.47 -13.36
N GLN A 137 -8.41 3.22 -13.10
CA GLN A 137 -9.60 2.86 -12.30
C GLN A 137 -9.53 3.47 -10.90
N PHE A 138 -8.36 3.34 -10.25
CA PHE A 138 -8.12 3.95 -8.95
C PHE A 138 -8.30 5.48 -9.00
N LYS A 139 -7.71 6.13 -10.01
CA LYS A 139 -7.83 7.59 -10.21
C LYS A 139 -9.27 8.03 -10.50
N GLU A 140 -10.01 7.26 -11.28
CA GLU A 140 -11.42 7.58 -11.59
C GLU A 140 -12.29 7.54 -10.33
N TYR A 141 -12.06 6.57 -9.46
CA TYR A 141 -12.79 6.45 -8.19
C TYR A 141 -12.45 7.58 -7.22
N PHE A 142 -11.16 7.86 -6.98
CA PHE A 142 -10.73 8.88 -6.03
C PHE A 142 -10.72 10.31 -6.59
N LYS A 143 -10.87 10.48 -7.91
CA LYS A 143 -10.90 11.77 -8.60
C LYS A 143 -9.78 12.69 -8.13
N GLU A 144 -10.08 13.92 -7.73
CA GLU A 144 -9.10 14.93 -7.33
C GLU A 144 -8.30 14.56 -6.06
N GLN A 145 -8.81 13.61 -5.26
CA GLN A 145 -8.15 13.18 -4.03
C GLN A 145 -6.93 12.28 -4.27
N ALA A 146 -6.88 11.57 -5.40
CA ALA A 146 -5.68 10.88 -5.86
C ALA A 146 -4.75 11.88 -6.55
N ILE A 147 -3.76 12.39 -5.82
CA ILE A 147 -2.78 13.35 -6.33
C ILE A 147 -1.65 12.58 -7.00
N ASP A 148 -1.15 13.06 -8.14
CA ASP A 148 0.03 12.46 -8.78
C ASP A 148 1.24 12.57 -7.85
N LEU A 149 1.90 11.44 -7.58
CA LEU A 149 3.01 11.36 -6.63
C LEU A 149 4.18 12.26 -7.05
N GLN A 150 4.53 12.30 -8.34
CA GLN A 150 5.63 13.13 -8.82
C GLN A 150 5.32 14.62 -8.62
N LYS A 151 4.12 15.07 -9.00
CA LYS A 151 3.67 16.46 -8.80
C LYS A 151 3.64 16.85 -7.34
N PHE A 152 3.25 15.92 -6.45
CA PHE A 152 3.31 16.14 -5.01
C PHE A 152 4.75 16.37 -4.57
N THR A 153 5.66 15.45 -4.87
CA THR A 153 7.07 15.55 -4.47
C THR A 153 7.77 16.80 -5.01
N ASP A 154 7.55 17.14 -6.29
CA ASP A 154 8.12 18.34 -6.92
C ASP A 154 7.68 19.64 -6.21
N LYS A 155 6.40 19.72 -5.80
CA LYS A 155 5.88 20.88 -5.07
C LYS A 155 6.57 21.06 -3.72
N TYR A 156 6.81 19.99 -2.98
CA TYR A 156 7.45 20.07 -1.67
C TYR A 156 8.96 20.34 -1.76
N ASN A 157 9.63 19.86 -2.80
CA ASN A 157 11.05 20.16 -3.03
C ASN A 157 11.27 21.62 -3.45
N ASN A 158 10.34 22.21 -4.20
CA ASN A 158 10.40 23.63 -4.60
C ASN A 158 10.01 24.62 -3.50
N GLN A 159 9.59 24.14 -2.33
CA GLN A 159 9.24 24.96 -1.15
C GLN A 159 10.34 24.99 -0.09
N LYS A 160 11.46 24.29 -0.31
CA LYS A 160 12.68 24.35 0.51
C LYS A 160 13.69 25.32 -0.12
#